data_AF-J7SBY5-F1
#
_entry.id   AF-J7SBY5-F1
#
_cell.length_a   1.000
_cell.length_b   1.000
_cell.length_c   1.000
_cell.angle_alpha   90.00
_cell.angle_beta   90.00
_cell.angle_gamma   90.00
#
_symmetry.space_group_name_H-M   'P 1'
#
loop_
_entity.id
_entity.type
_entity.pdbx_description
1 polymer ?
#
loop_
_entity_poly.entity_id
_entity_poly.type
_entity_poly.pdbx_seq_one_letter_code
_entity_poly.pdbx_strand_id
1 'polypeptide(L)'
;MAGAGHPGEDDIGGLVLLARAAQELNIPYIASGGVADGRGLAAALALGAAGVNMGTRFMCTVESPIHQNIKDKIVASTEQDTIHIFRTLRNTARVFRNSVTEQVVALERRPEGAKFEELRDLVSGQRGRKVYELGDPDYGVWSLGVSVGLIKDCPTCEVLLRRLEQEAEGIIEQLGKLRVQSHRSITAKL
;
A
#
# COMPACT_ATOMS: atom_id res chain seq x y z
N MET A 1 5.50 3.59 7.01
CA MET A 1 5.02 2.47 6.15
C MET A 1 4.03 2.92 5.04
N ALA A 2 4.02 2.21 3.90
CA ALA A 2 3.25 2.53 2.69
C ALA A 2 1.81 1.92 2.63
N GLY A 3 1.48 0.99 3.54
CA GLY A 3 0.18 0.33 3.58
C GLY A 3 -0.99 1.27 3.87
N ALA A 4 -2.18 0.86 3.41
CA ALA A 4 -3.46 1.44 3.84
C ALA A 4 -3.81 0.94 5.26
N GLY A 5 -4.68 1.66 5.98
CA GLY A 5 -5.08 1.26 7.33
C GLY A 5 -3.97 1.54 8.34
N HIS A 6 -3.83 0.71 9.37
CA HIS A 6 -2.98 1.01 10.52
C HIS A 6 -1.53 0.52 10.30
N PRO A 7 -0.54 1.42 10.13
CA PRO A 7 0.84 1.03 9.84
C PRO A 7 1.71 0.83 11.09
N GLY A 8 1.14 0.98 12.29
CA GLY A 8 1.92 1.18 13.52
C GLY A 8 2.52 2.59 13.59
N GLU A 9 3.40 2.80 14.57
CA GLU A 9 3.91 4.13 14.92
C GLU A 9 5.41 4.33 14.60
N ASP A 10 6.11 3.29 14.16
CA ASP A 10 7.57 3.32 13.97
C ASP A 10 8.01 3.90 12.62
N ASP A 11 7.07 4.15 11.72
CA ASP A 11 7.28 4.75 10.40
C ASP A 11 8.28 4.06 9.46
N ILE A 12 8.65 2.81 9.74
CA ILE A 12 9.59 2.06 8.90
C ILE A 12 8.98 1.79 7.51
N GLY A 13 9.76 2.09 6.47
CA GLY A 13 9.41 1.81 5.08
C GLY A 13 9.59 0.33 4.73
N GLY A 14 8.86 -0.14 3.71
CA GLY A 14 8.88 -1.55 3.30
C GLY A 14 10.28 -2.06 2.91
N LEU A 15 11.10 -1.22 2.27
CA LEU A 15 12.46 -1.58 1.88
C LEU A 15 13.31 -2.06 3.08
N VAL A 16 13.24 -1.34 4.21
CA VAL A 16 14.00 -1.67 5.43
C VAL A 16 13.28 -2.76 6.22
N LEU A 17 11.96 -2.65 6.39
CA LEU A 17 11.20 -3.57 7.22
C LEU A 17 11.25 -5.01 6.68
N LEU A 18 11.11 -5.18 5.36
CA LEU A 18 11.16 -6.50 4.72
C LEU A 18 12.57 -7.09 4.76
N ALA A 19 13.62 -6.29 4.53
CA ALA A 19 15.00 -6.76 4.64
C ALA A 19 15.35 -7.20 6.07
N ARG A 20 14.85 -6.49 7.10
CA ARG A 20 15.02 -6.88 8.50
C ARG A 20 14.23 -8.16 8.83
N ALA A 21 13.01 -8.31 8.30
CA ALA A 21 12.26 -9.54 8.44
C ALA A 21 13.01 -10.76 7.86
N ALA A 22 13.64 -10.61 6.68
CA ALA A 22 14.46 -11.67 6.07
C ALA A 22 15.63 -12.14 6.94
N GLN A 23 16.21 -11.24 7.74
CA GLN A 23 17.36 -11.53 8.60
C GLN A 23 16.96 -12.24 9.90
N GLU A 24 15.74 -12.00 10.38
CA GLU A 24 15.29 -12.41 11.71
C GLU A 24 14.31 -13.59 11.67
N LEU A 25 13.50 -13.70 10.60
CA LEU A 25 12.46 -14.71 10.49
C LEU A 25 12.96 -15.96 9.77
N ASN A 26 12.74 -17.11 10.40
CA ASN A 26 12.98 -18.42 9.79
C ASN A 26 11.72 -19.01 9.12
N ILE A 27 10.56 -18.36 9.29
CA ILE A 27 9.30 -18.75 8.66
C ILE A 27 9.03 -17.88 7.42
N PRO A 28 8.28 -18.38 6.42
CA PRO A 28 7.85 -17.56 5.30
C PRO A 28 7.04 -16.35 5.76
N TYR A 29 7.25 -15.19 5.13
CA TYR A 29 6.48 -13.98 5.39
C TYR A 29 5.99 -13.35 4.08
N ILE A 30 4.90 -12.59 4.19
CA ILE A 30 4.26 -11.90 3.08
C ILE A 30 4.52 -10.40 3.21
N ALA A 31 4.99 -9.77 2.13
CA ALA A 31 5.13 -8.32 2.09
C ALA A 31 3.76 -7.65 1.95
N SER A 32 3.46 -6.64 2.77
CA SER A 32 2.18 -5.94 2.76
C SER A 32 2.37 -4.44 2.72
N GLY A 33 1.62 -3.77 1.85
CA GLY A 33 1.61 -2.31 1.69
C GLY A 33 2.62 -1.78 0.66
N GLY A 34 2.14 -0.91 -0.23
CA GLY A 34 2.95 -0.31 -1.28
C GLY A 34 3.08 -1.12 -2.57
N VAL A 35 2.54 -2.35 -2.63
CA VAL A 35 2.55 -3.19 -3.85
C VAL A 35 1.26 -2.98 -4.65
N ALA A 36 1.39 -2.83 -5.97
CA ALA A 36 0.26 -2.71 -6.90
C ALA A 36 0.51 -3.34 -8.29
N ASP A 37 1.75 -3.66 -8.65
CA ASP A 37 2.16 -4.19 -9.96
C ASP A 37 3.29 -5.23 -9.82
N GLY A 38 3.76 -5.79 -10.95
CA GLY A 38 4.80 -6.82 -10.94
C GLY A 38 6.15 -6.33 -10.44
N ARG A 39 6.43 -5.02 -10.52
CA ARG A 39 7.65 -4.41 -9.95
C ARG A 39 7.64 -4.52 -8.43
N GLY A 40 6.52 -4.20 -7.80
CA GLY A 40 6.35 -4.37 -6.36
C GLY A 40 6.47 -5.83 -5.92
N LEU A 41 5.91 -6.77 -6.70
CA LEU A 41 6.05 -8.21 -6.45
C LEU A 41 7.52 -8.66 -6.56
N ALA A 42 8.21 -8.36 -7.65
CA ALA A 42 9.60 -8.73 -7.84
C ALA A 42 10.52 -8.14 -6.75
N ALA A 43 10.29 -6.88 -6.36
CA ALA A 43 11.03 -6.24 -5.27
C ALA A 43 10.79 -6.93 -3.92
N ALA A 44 9.54 -7.32 -3.61
CA ALA A 44 9.22 -8.03 -2.38
C ALA A 44 9.91 -9.40 -2.32
N LEU A 45 9.89 -10.16 -3.42
CA LEU A 45 10.58 -11.45 -3.54
C LEU A 45 12.10 -11.28 -3.38
N ALA A 46 12.68 -10.26 -4.02
CA ALA A 46 14.11 -9.95 -3.87
C ALA A 46 14.51 -9.57 -2.43
N LEU A 47 13.57 -9.00 -1.66
CA LEU A 47 13.75 -8.68 -0.25
C LEU A 47 13.47 -9.86 0.68
N GLY A 48 13.25 -11.07 0.15
CA GLY A 48 13.11 -12.32 0.91
C GLY A 48 11.67 -12.71 1.25
N ALA A 49 10.66 -11.94 0.83
CA ALA A 49 9.27 -12.31 1.06
C ALA A 49 8.87 -13.51 0.19
N ALA A 50 7.93 -14.32 0.67
CA ALA A 50 7.36 -15.45 -0.07
C ALA A 50 6.20 -15.04 -1.00
N GLY A 51 5.76 -13.80 -0.91
CA GLY A 51 4.64 -13.27 -1.68
C GLY A 51 4.23 -11.88 -1.20
N VAL A 52 3.12 -11.38 -1.73
CA VAL A 52 2.60 -10.03 -1.44
C VAL A 52 1.13 -10.05 -1.03
N ASN A 53 0.75 -9.10 -0.19
CA ASN A 53 -0.62 -8.76 0.15
C ASN A 53 -0.95 -7.36 -0.37
N MET A 54 -2.11 -7.21 -0.99
CA MET A 54 -2.56 -5.95 -1.57
C MET A 54 -3.99 -5.65 -1.11
N GLY A 55 -4.24 -4.42 -0.67
CA GLY A 55 -5.59 -3.92 -0.39
C GLY A 55 -6.07 -3.00 -1.50
N THR A 56 -5.46 -1.81 -1.57
CA THR A 56 -5.78 -0.75 -2.54
C THR A 56 -5.89 -1.25 -3.99
N ARG A 57 -5.00 -2.16 -4.43
CA ARG A 57 -5.01 -2.71 -5.80
C ARG A 57 -6.26 -3.54 -6.10
N PHE A 58 -6.72 -4.35 -5.15
CA PHE A 58 -7.93 -5.17 -5.31
C PHE A 58 -9.23 -4.39 -5.10
N MET A 59 -9.18 -3.20 -4.50
CA MET A 59 -10.36 -2.30 -4.53
C MET A 59 -10.70 -1.90 -5.97
N CYS A 60 -9.69 -1.78 -6.84
CA CYS A 60 -9.82 -1.40 -8.24
C CYS A 60 -9.75 -2.64 -9.16
N THR A 61 -10.69 -3.57 -8.97
CA THR A 61 -10.96 -4.69 -9.89
C THR A 61 -12.45 -4.77 -10.19
N VAL A 62 -12.81 -5.42 -11.30
CA VAL A 62 -14.23 -5.58 -11.72
C VAL A 62 -15.06 -6.24 -10.61
N GLU A 63 -14.52 -7.28 -9.99
CA GLU A 63 -15.18 -8.13 -8.98
C GLU A 63 -15.33 -7.45 -7.62
N SER A 64 -14.56 -6.38 -7.35
CA SER A 64 -14.68 -5.63 -6.11
C SER A 64 -16.11 -5.05 -5.98
N PRO A 65 -16.83 -5.31 -4.87
CA PRO A 65 -18.24 -4.93 -4.73
C PRO A 65 -18.45 -3.46 -4.33
N ILE A 66 -17.42 -2.62 -4.44
CA ILE A 66 -17.51 -1.18 -4.14
C ILE A 66 -18.07 -0.40 -5.33
N HIS A 67 -18.72 0.72 -5.05
CA HIS A 67 -19.27 1.59 -6.09
C HIS A 67 -18.23 2.03 -7.13
N GLN A 68 -18.63 2.07 -8.40
CA GLN A 68 -17.74 2.37 -9.53
C GLN A 68 -17.03 3.72 -9.38
N ASN A 69 -17.73 4.77 -8.95
CA ASN A 69 -17.14 6.08 -8.65
C ASN A 69 -15.92 6.01 -7.71
N ILE A 70 -15.89 5.08 -6.75
CA ILE A 70 -14.72 4.92 -5.87
C ILE A 70 -13.56 4.29 -6.64
N LYS A 71 -13.83 3.31 -7.50
CA LYS A 71 -12.79 2.72 -8.38
C LYS A 71 -12.23 3.77 -9.33
N ASP A 72 -13.08 4.59 -9.93
CA ASP A 72 -12.68 5.69 -10.82
C ASP A 72 -11.87 6.74 -10.06
N LYS A 73 -12.27 7.05 -8.83
CA LYS A 73 -11.53 7.97 -7.95
C LYS A 73 -10.14 7.43 -7.62
N ILE A 74 -10.01 6.13 -7.34
CA ILE A 74 -8.70 5.47 -7.12
C ILE A 74 -7.81 5.60 -8.35
N VAL A 75 -8.34 5.33 -9.56
CA VAL A 75 -7.58 5.45 -10.81
C VAL A 75 -7.13 6.89 -11.09
N ALA A 76 -7.96 7.88 -10.73
CA ALA A 76 -7.66 9.30 -10.89
C ALA A 76 -6.69 9.86 -9.82
N SER A 77 -6.40 9.10 -8.76
CA SER A 77 -5.62 9.58 -7.63
C SER A 77 -4.10 9.40 -7.78
N THR A 78 -3.37 10.21 -7.03
CA THR A 78 -1.90 10.18 -6.92
C THR A 78 -1.48 9.63 -5.56
N GLU A 79 -0.20 9.27 -5.42
CA GLU A 79 0.38 8.83 -4.16
C GLU A 79 0.28 9.86 -3.00
N GLN A 80 0.02 11.13 -3.35
CA GLN A 80 -0.13 12.25 -2.41
C GLN A 80 -1.56 12.40 -1.86
N ASP A 81 -2.53 11.70 -2.46
CA ASP A 81 -3.95 11.74 -2.07
C ASP A 81 -4.26 10.85 -0.85
N THR A 82 -3.27 10.58 -0.01
CA THR A 82 -3.44 9.90 1.27
C THR A 82 -3.01 10.79 2.43
N ILE A 83 -3.58 10.53 3.59
CA ILE A 83 -3.26 11.24 4.83
C ILE A 83 -3.23 10.27 6.01
N HIS A 84 -2.45 10.63 7.04
CA HIS A 84 -2.50 9.94 8.33
C HIS A 84 -3.43 10.67 9.28
N ILE A 85 -4.35 9.93 9.87
CA ILE A 85 -5.18 10.35 11.01
C ILE A 85 -4.74 9.58 12.26
N PHE A 86 -5.12 10.07 13.44
CA PHE A 86 -4.90 9.47 14.77
C PHE A 86 -3.45 9.34 15.22
N ARG A 87 -2.54 10.11 14.61
CA ARG A 87 -1.13 10.17 15.02
C ARG A 87 -0.98 10.61 16.46
N THR A 88 -1.77 11.59 16.88
CA THR A 88 -1.74 12.12 18.25
C THR A 88 -2.28 11.13 19.28
N LEU A 89 -3.06 10.16 18.81
CA LEU A 89 -3.72 9.13 19.63
C LEU A 89 -2.97 7.79 19.65
N ARG A 90 -1.80 7.69 19.00
CA ARG A 90 -1.03 6.44 18.81
C ARG A 90 -1.87 5.29 18.25
N ASN A 91 -2.76 5.64 17.32
CA ASN A 91 -3.60 4.69 16.60
C ASN A 91 -3.61 5.02 15.11
N THR A 92 -2.43 5.33 14.57
CA THR A 92 -2.26 5.90 13.23
C THR A 92 -2.97 5.07 12.18
N ALA A 93 -3.73 5.73 11.30
CA ALA A 93 -4.34 5.09 10.14
C ALA A 93 -4.06 5.91 8.86
N ARG A 94 -3.66 5.22 7.78
CA ARG A 94 -3.55 5.80 6.43
C ARG A 94 -4.85 5.63 5.67
N VAL A 95 -5.38 6.75 5.23
CA VAL A 95 -6.70 6.88 4.61
C VAL A 95 -6.64 7.81 3.40
N PHE A 96 -7.67 7.79 2.55
CA PHE A 96 -7.80 8.75 1.47
C PHE A 96 -7.93 10.17 2.04
N ARG A 97 -7.24 11.14 1.42
CA ARG A 97 -7.34 12.55 1.79
C ARG A 97 -8.63 13.13 1.20
N ASN A 98 -9.53 13.53 2.09
CA ASN A 98 -10.82 14.14 1.77
C ASN A 98 -11.23 15.15 2.84
N SER A 99 -12.34 15.84 2.63
CA SER A 99 -12.83 16.86 3.55
C SER A 99 -12.98 16.37 5.01
N VAL A 100 -13.46 15.14 5.21
CA VAL A 100 -13.65 14.54 6.55
C VAL A 100 -12.31 14.23 7.24
N THR A 101 -11.35 13.65 6.52
CA THR A 101 -10.04 13.28 7.09
C THR A 101 -9.17 14.51 7.34
N GLU A 102 -9.27 15.54 6.51
CA GLU A 102 -8.64 16.84 6.76
C GLU A 102 -9.22 17.52 8.00
N GLN A 103 -10.53 17.42 8.22
CA GLN A 103 -11.16 17.88 9.45
C GLN A 103 -10.63 17.14 10.68
N VAL A 104 -10.48 15.80 10.62
CA VAL A 104 -9.87 15.02 11.71
C VAL A 104 -8.46 15.51 12.04
N VAL A 105 -7.60 15.67 11.03
CA VAL A 105 -6.24 16.17 11.23
C VAL A 105 -6.23 17.59 11.78
N ALA A 106 -7.14 18.46 11.33
CA ALA A 106 -7.27 19.82 11.88
C ALA A 106 -7.64 19.80 13.36
N LEU A 107 -8.57 18.92 13.75
CA LEU A 107 -8.97 18.75 15.15
C LEU A 107 -7.80 18.24 16.00
N GLU A 108 -7.04 17.25 15.52
CA GLU A 108 -5.86 16.71 16.22
C GLU A 108 -4.73 17.75 16.39
N ARG A 109 -4.60 18.70 15.47
CA ARG A 109 -3.57 19.75 15.48
C ARG A 109 -3.89 20.94 16.39
N ARG A 110 -5.04 20.95 17.05
CA ARG A 110 -5.38 21.99 18.03
C ARG A 110 -4.36 21.96 19.18
N PRO A 111 -4.05 23.11 19.83
CA PRO A 111 -3.07 23.16 20.92
C PRO A 111 -3.36 22.21 22.08
N GLU A 112 -4.64 22.00 22.39
CA GLU A 112 -5.12 21.06 23.42
C GLU A 112 -5.17 19.60 22.95
N GLY A 113 -4.87 19.34 21.67
CA GLY A 113 -5.07 18.07 20.99
C GLY A 113 -6.55 17.77 20.71
N ALA A 114 -6.85 16.54 20.31
CA ALA A 114 -8.22 16.03 20.24
C ALA A 114 -8.32 14.75 21.05
N LYS A 115 -9.44 14.54 21.73
CA LYS A 115 -9.80 13.24 22.29
C LYS A 115 -10.55 12.41 21.26
N PHE A 116 -10.49 11.09 21.37
CA PHE A 116 -11.17 10.20 20.43
C PHE A 116 -12.69 10.43 20.40
N GLU A 117 -13.30 10.79 21.53
CA GLU A 117 -14.72 11.12 21.63
C GLU A 117 -15.14 12.24 20.67
N GLU A 118 -14.28 13.24 20.45
CA GLU A 118 -14.53 14.36 19.54
C GLU A 118 -14.45 13.95 18.07
N LEU A 119 -13.74 12.86 17.76
CA LEU A 119 -13.52 12.39 16.40
C LEU A 119 -14.52 11.29 16.01
N ARG A 120 -15.16 10.65 16.99
CA ARG A 120 -15.94 9.41 16.84
C ARG A 120 -16.97 9.46 15.71
N ASP A 121 -17.71 10.57 15.60
CA ASP A 121 -18.76 10.72 14.58
C ASP A 121 -18.21 10.90 13.17
N LEU A 122 -17.04 11.55 13.04
CA LEU A 122 -16.36 11.73 11.75
C LEU A 122 -15.80 10.40 11.24
N VAL A 123 -15.26 9.59 12.15
CA VAL A 123 -14.45 8.39 11.84
C VAL A 123 -15.20 7.08 12.02
N SER A 124 -16.51 7.14 12.30
CA SER A 124 -17.36 5.97 12.45
C SER A 124 -17.27 5.05 11.25
N GLY A 125 -17.02 3.76 11.50
CA GLY A 125 -17.00 2.74 10.43
C GLY A 125 -18.34 2.60 9.70
N GLN A 126 -19.47 2.93 10.34
CA GLN A 126 -20.77 2.96 9.68
C GLN A 126 -20.83 4.06 8.62
N ARG A 127 -20.23 5.22 8.91
CA ARG A 127 -20.10 6.33 7.96
C ARG A 127 -19.09 5.99 6.86
N GLY A 128 -17.94 5.42 7.21
CA GLY A 128 -16.93 4.98 6.23
C GLY A 128 -17.48 3.94 5.24
N ARG A 129 -18.30 2.99 5.70
CA ARG A 129 -18.96 1.99 4.85
C ARG A 129 -19.84 2.63 3.76
N LYS A 130 -20.50 3.75 4.07
CA LYS A 130 -21.36 4.47 3.12
C LYS A 130 -20.59 5.08 1.95
N VAL A 131 -19.29 5.34 2.08
CA VAL A 131 -18.43 5.74 0.93
C VAL A 131 -18.54 4.69 -0.18
N TYR A 132 -18.41 3.41 0.17
CA TYR A 132 -18.43 2.31 -0.79
C TYR A 132 -19.83 1.99 -1.33
N GLU A 133 -20.87 2.27 -0.55
CA GLU A 133 -22.27 2.02 -0.95
C GLU A 133 -22.84 3.15 -1.81
N LEU A 134 -22.54 4.41 -1.46
CA LEU A 134 -23.08 5.60 -2.12
C LEU A 134 -22.19 6.10 -3.26
N GLY A 135 -20.92 5.69 -3.30
CA GLY A 135 -19.97 6.18 -4.32
C GLY A 135 -19.51 7.62 -4.11
N ASP A 136 -19.62 8.13 -2.88
CA ASP A 136 -19.20 9.47 -2.51
C ASP A 136 -17.87 9.39 -1.70
N PRO A 137 -16.73 9.77 -2.29
CA PRO A 137 -15.42 9.68 -1.64
C PRO A 137 -15.25 10.67 -0.49
N ASP A 138 -16.11 11.68 -0.36
CA ASP A 138 -16.10 12.68 0.71
C ASP A 138 -17.07 12.35 1.85
N TYR A 139 -17.89 11.30 1.70
CA TYR A 139 -18.90 10.96 2.70
C TYR A 139 -18.32 10.63 4.07
N GLY A 140 -17.16 9.97 4.13
CA GLY A 140 -16.54 9.51 5.38
C GLY A 140 -15.09 9.08 5.20
N VAL A 141 -14.54 8.48 6.26
CA VAL A 141 -13.17 7.94 6.23
C VAL A 141 -13.13 6.59 5.51
N TRP A 142 -12.21 6.43 4.57
CA TRP A 142 -11.96 5.16 3.89
C TRP A 142 -10.46 4.93 3.65
N SER A 143 -10.03 3.68 3.77
CA SER A 143 -8.61 3.32 3.71
C SER A 143 -8.09 3.36 2.28
N LEU A 144 -6.90 3.97 2.10
CA LEU A 144 -6.20 4.01 0.83
C LEU A 144 -4.69 4.05 1.08
N GLY A 145 -3.95 3.21 0.37
CA GLY A 145 -2.48 3.13 0.45
C GLY A 145 -1.81 3.99 -0.60
N VAL A 146 -0.57 4.40 -0.38
CA VAL A 146 0.19 5.26 -1.33
C VAL A 146 0.41 4.59 -2.69
N SER A 147 0.25 3.26 -2.77
CA SER A 147 0.30 2.53 -4.04
C SER A 147 -0.82 2.91 -5.02
N VAL A 148 -1.81 3.70 -4.59
CA VAL A 148 -2.81 4.29 -5.50
C VAL A 148 -2.19 5.03 -6.67
N GLY A 149 -1.03 5.69 -6.48
CA GLY A 149 -0.34 6.38 -7.58
C GLY A 149 0.10 5.47 -8.73
N LEU A 150 0.16 4.15 -8.50
CA LEU A 150 0.52 3.13 -9.50
C LEU A 150 -0.70 2.46 -10.15
N ILE A 151 -1.91 2.71 -9.66
CA ILE A 151 -3.15 2.09 -10.16
C ILE A 151 -3.71 2.95 -11.29
N LYS A 152 -3.78 2.39 -12.50
CA LYS A 152 -4.17 3.12 -13.72
C LYS A 152 -5.32 2.48 -14.50
N ASP A 153 -5.88 1.40 -13.99
CA ASP A 153 -6.91 0.61 -14.65
C ASP A 153 -7.74 -0.16 -13.63
N CYS A 154 -8.86 -0.75 -14.08
CA CYS A 154 -9.74 -1.61 -13.28
C CYS A 154 -9.97 -2.96 -13.99
N PRO A 155 -8.96 -3.85 -14.04
CA PRO A 155 -9.07 -5.15 -14.70
C PRO A 155 -9.91 -6.15 -13.88
N THR A 156 -10.19 -7.32 -14.43
CA THR A 156 -10.63 -8.47 -13.62
C THR A 156 -9.50 -8.94 -12.70
N CYS A 157 -9.82 -9.61 -11.61
CA CYS A 157 -8.85 -10.23 -10.71
C CYS A 157 -7.96 -11.22 -11.45
N GLU A 158 -8.51 -12.00 -12.39
CA GLU A 158 -7.71 -12.92 -13.21
C GLU A 158 -6.66 -12.17 -14.05
N VAL A 159 -7.07 -11.12 -14.78
CA VAL A 159 -6.16 -10.33 -15.62
C VAL A 159 -5.09 -9.65 -14.76
N LEU A 160 -5.48 -9.12 -13.59
CA LEU A 160 -4.53 -8.54 -12.64
C LEU A 160 -3.48 -9.55 -12.20
N LEU A 161 -3.89 -10.73 -11.73
CA LEU A 161 -2.98 -11.75 -11.22
C LEU A 161 -2.03 -12.27 -12.30
N ARG A 162 -2.56 -12.59 -13.49
CA ARG A 162 -1.71 -13.02 -14.63
C ARG A 162 -0.70 -11.95 -15.02
N ARG A 163 -1.11 -10.68 -15.03
CA ARG A 163 -0.20 -9.56 -15.34
C ARG A 163 0.89 -9.42 -14.28
N LEU A 164 0.53 -9.51 -12.99
CA LEU A 164 1.49 -9.45 -11.88
C LEU A 164 2.57 -10.52 -12.00
N GLU A 165 2.17 -11.76 -12.29
CA GLU A 165 3.08 -12.89 -12.49
C GLU A 165 4.02 -12.64 -13.67
N GLN A 166 3.46 -12.33 -14.85
CA GLN A 166 4.23 -12.10 -16.08
C GLN A 166 5.21 -10.93 -15.95
N GLU A 167 4.77 -9.80 -15.37
CA GLU A 167 5.63 -8.64 -15.15
C GLU A 167 6.76 -8.96 -14.17
N ALA A 168 6.46 -9.65 -13.06
CA ALA A 168 7.46 -10.00 -12.06
C ALA A 168 8.50 -10.98 -12.62
N GLU A 169 8.07 -12.02 -13.35
CA GLU A 169 8.97 -12.96 -14.04
C GLU A 169 9.93 -12.22 -14.99
N GLY A 170 9.38 -11.36 -15.85
CA GLY A 170 10.19 -10.59 -16.80
C GLY A 170 11.21 -9.66 -16.12
N ILE A 171 10.83 -9.05 -14.99
CA ILE A 171 11.74 -8.20 -14.20
C ILE A 171 12.85 -9.04 -13.56
N ILE A 172 12.52 -10.19 -12.97
CA ILE A 172 13.50 -11.08 -12.35
C ILE A 172 14.51 -11.58 -13.39
N GLU A 173 14.06 -11.95 -14.58
CA GLU A 173 14.95 -12.34 -15.68
C GLU A 173 15.88 -11.20 -16.11
N GLN A 174 15.36 -9.97 -16.21
CA GLN A 174 16.16 -8.79 -16.55
C GLN A 174 17.21 -8.50 -15.48
N LEU A 175 16.85 -8.55 -14.20
CA LEU A 175 17.78 -8.37 -13.08
C LEU A 175 18.85 -9.47 -13.07
N GLY A 176 18.49 -10.71 -13.43
CA GLY A 176 19.44 -11.81 -13.56
C GLY A 176 20.55 -11.57 -14.58
N LYS A 177 20.31 -10.72 -15.58
CA LYS A 177 21.29 -10.32 -16.61
C LYS A 177 22.26 -9.24 -16.11
N LEU A 178 21.93 -8.54 -15.02
CA LEU A 178 22.78 -7.49 -14.42
C LEU A 178 23.87 -8.08 -13.51
N ARG A 179 24.52 -9.15 -13.94
CA ARG A 179 25.64 -9.79 -13.23
C ARG A 179 26.95 -9.41 -13.90
N VAL A 180 27.94 -9.03 -13.11
CA VAL A 180 29.31 -8.91 -13.62
C VAL A 180 29.80 -10.33 -13.91
N GLN A 181 30.10 -10.62 -15.18
CA GLN A 181 30.78 -11.86 -15.53
C GLN A 181 32.17 -11.84 -14.89
N SER A 182 32.39 -12.69 -13.90
CA SER A 182 33.71 -12.86 -13.31
C SER A 182 34.67 -13.29 -14.41
N HIS A 183 35.58 -12.38 -14.80
CA HIS A 183 36.70 -12.76 -15.65
C HIS A 183 37.57 -13.73 -14.85
N ARG A 184 37.51 -15.02 -15.20
CA ARG A 184 38.53 -15.98 -14.78
C ARG A 184 39.83 -15.64 -15.49
N SER A 185 40.75 -15.00 -14.78
CA SER A 185 42.20 -15.07 -14.99
C SER A 185 42.84 -14.52 -13.71
N ILE A 186 43.85 -15.12 -13.07
CA ILE A 186 45.06 -15.73 -13.60
C ILE A 186 45.45 -16.92 -12.71
N THR A 187 45.55 -18.12 -13.27
CA THR A 187 46.42 -19.17 -12.72
C THR A 187 47.86 -18.66 -12.79
N ALA A 188 48.37 -18.12 -11.69
CA ALA A 188 49.80 -17.96 -11.50
C ALA A 188 50.36 -19.34 -11.16
N LYS A 189 50.96 -19.99 -12.15
CA LYS A 189 51.94 -21.05 -11.91
C LYS A 189 53.10 -20.41 -11.13
N LEU A 190 53.35 -20.91 -9.93
CA LEU A 190 54.67 -20.97 -9.31
C LEU A 190 55.01 -22.44 -9.13
#